data_AF-A0A7X0J5L2-F1
#
_entry.id   AF-A0A7X0J5L2-F1
#
_cell.length_a   1.000
_cell.length_b   1.000
_cell.length_c   1.000
_cell.angle_alpha   90.00
_cell.angle_beta   90.00
_cell.angle_gamma   90.00
#
_symmetry.space_group_name_H-M   'P 1'
#
loop_
_entity.id
_entity.type
_entity.pdbx_description
1 polymer ?
#
loop_
_entity_poly.entity_id
_entity_poly.type
_entity_poly.pdbx_seq_one_letter_code
_entity_poly.pdbx_strand_id
1 'polypeptide(L)'
;MKMHKICFIYCYFGPLPWYFKYFLHSCKYNSTVNFILFTDAEISEELPPNFKVVSITLKDLRQLIDHKIQIKTNFTDAYKLCDFKPVYGDIFSDYLNGYDFWGHGDIDLIFGDIRSFFTPQILNENDVICVRREYVTGFLTVYKNNETINRLYRESRDYRKILEDAEHYCFDECGSTFYELMCGKSIFETSAQIESMTHIVKKFENAGKIKAHFEMCCVEDLPGKMEWIDGKLFFTKTSGLNSTKIDWNNGSLHNERKEVILYHLIKFKKLKYFYIPKWKEIPKKFFIHKRSFSTFHYSSVIGRLSNFLLDKRSDFGVEMEFMSKWLPAVFRTGNQKRKNAIHKYRLEDTEDDEFITVEFNNRGVFCEMGNAQSVGRKSRCYCISASKYISLIYRIEIEFQDVHTVICREPSQTSPSWPQIFLFEH
;
A
#
# COMPACT_ATOMS: atom_id res chain seq x y z
N MET A 1 21.84 -27.05 7.82
CA MET A 1 20.58 -27.05 8.59
C MET A 1 19.44 -27.41 7.65
N LYS A 2 18.46 -28.21 8.10
CA LYS A 2 17.25 -28.55 7.30
C LYS A 2 16.47 -27.26 7.00
N MET A 3 16.01 -27.10 5.76
CA MET A 3 15.10 -26.01 5.39
C MET A 3 13.67 -26.41 5.78
N HIS A 4 13.03 -25.61 6.63
CA HIS A 4 11.63 -25.84 7.03
C HIS A 4 10.66 -25.53 5.90
N LYS A 5 9.69 -26.42 5.69
CA LYS A 5 8.59 -26.23 4.75
C LYS A 5 7.50 -25.38 5.39
N ILE A 6 7.11 -24.30 4.71
CA ILE A 6 6.11 -23.32 5.19
C ILE A 6 4.94 -23.27 4.20
N CYS A 7 3.71 -23.31 4.71
CA CYS A 7 2.49 -23.09 3.93
C CYS A 7 1.60 -22.00 4.53
N PHE A 8 1.28 -20.96 3.76
CA PHE A 8 0.32 -19.94 4.18
C PHE A 8 -1.08 -20.22 3.61
N ILE A 9 -2.09 -20.11 4.46
CA ILE A 9 -3.49 -20.35 4.14
C ILE A 9 -4.24 -19.02 4.12
N TYR A 10 -4.99 -18.80 3.04
CA TYR A 10 -5.83 -17.63 2.83
C TYR A 10 -7.24 -18.07 2.51
N CYS A 11 -8.22 -17.36 3.05
CA CYS A 11 -9.61 -17.49 2.64
C CYS A 11 -10.11 -16.12 2.19
N TYR A 12 -10.58 -16.01 0.95
CA TYR A 12 -11.13 -14.77 0.42
C TYR A 12 -12.29 -15.12 -0.50
N PHE A 13 -13.43 -14.46 -0.34
CA PHE A 13 -14.64 -14.78 -1.12
C PHE A 13 -15.19 -13.51 -1.76
N GLY A 14 -15.71 -13.64 -2.97
CA GLY A 14 -16.13 -12.54 -3.82
C GLY A 14 -15.04 -12.07 -4.81
N PRO A 15 -15.33 -11.02 -5.59
CA PRO A 15 -14.46 -10.57 -6.67
C PRO A 15 -13.06 -10.19 -6.18
N LEU A 16 -12.03 -10.67 -6.90
CA LEU A 16 -10.66 -10.35 -6.53
C LEU A 16 -10.35 -8.85 -6.71
N PRO A 17 -9.70 -8.22 -5.72
CA PRO A 17 -9.39 -6.81 -5.76
C PRO A 17 -8.19 -6.51 -6.66
N TRP A 18 -8.05 -5.24 -7.07
CA TRP A 18 -6.96 -4.78 -7.97
C TRP A 18 -5.54 -5.11 -7.47
N TYR A 19 -5.37 -5.28 -6.16
CA TYR A 19 -4.08 -5.57 -5.53
C TYR A 19 -3.71 -7.05 -5.54
N PHE A 20 -4.65 -7.96 -5.86
CA PHE A 20 -4.39 -9.40 -5.86
C PHE A 20 -3.24 -9.80 -6.79
N LYS A 21 -3.15 -9.20 -7.98
CA LYS A 21 -2.02 -9.41 -8.89
C LYS A 21 -0.66 -9.03 -8.30
N TYR A 22 -0.60 -8.03 -7.40
CA TYR A 22 0.65 -7.63 -6.73
C TYR A 22 1.00 -8.60 -5.60
N PHE A 23 -0.01 -9.07 -4.86
CA PHE A 23 0.13 -10.15 -3.89
C PHE A 23 0.69 -11.41 -4.57
N LEU A 24 0.03 -11.91 -5.62
CA LEU A 24 0.47 -13.07 -6.40
C LEU A 24 1.87 -12.90 -6.99
N HIS A 25 2.16 -11.71 -7.53
CA HIS A 25 3.48 -11.36 -8.04
C HIS A 25 4.55 -11.47 -6.95
N SER A 26 4.29 -10.98 -5.74
CA SER A 26 5.24 -11.09 -4.63
C SER A 26 5.39 -12.52 -4.08
N CYS A 27 4.31 -13.31 -4.05
CA CYS A 27 4.35 -14.74 -3.69
C CYS A 27 5.26 -15.55 -4.63
N LYS A 28 5.25 -15.25 -5.93
CA LYS A 28 6.10 -15.91 -6.95
C LYS A 28 7.59 -15.86 -6.60
N TYR A 29 8.04 -14.77 -5.97
CA TYR A 29 9.45 -14.58 -5.61
C TYR A 29 9.85 -15.31 -4.32
N ASN A 30 8.89 -15.89 -3.60
CA ASN A 30 9.10 -16.68 -2.39
C ASN A 30 8.93 -18.18 -2.70
N SER A 31 9.69 -18.70 -3.69
CA SER A 31 9.49 -20.04 -4.28
C SER A 31 9.63 -21.22 -3.32
N THR A 32 10.26 -21.03 -2.15
CA THR A 32 10.41 -22.05 -1.09
C THR A 32 9.29 -22.01 -0.03
N VAL A 33 8.33 -21.11 -0.19
CA VAL A 33 7.14 -20.95 0.66
C VAL A 33 5.92 -21.26 -0.22
N ASN A 34 5.00 -22.06 0.31
CA ASN A 34 3.76 -22.38 -0.39
C ASN A 34 2.60 -21.51 0.11
N PHE A 35 1.66 -21.24 -0.79
CA PHE A 35 0.48 -20.43 -0.53
C PHE A 35 -0.74 -21.18 -1.03
N ILE A 36 -1.81 -21.24 -0.24
CA ILE A 36 -3.08 -21.85 -0.62
C ILE A 36 -4.19 -20.84 -0.37
N LEU A 37 -4.93 -20.52 -1.43
CA LEU A 37 -6.11 -19.66 -1.38
C LEU A 37 -7.38 -20.50 -1.55
N PHE A 38 -8.26 -20.45 -0.56
CA PHE A 38 -9.64 -20.95 -0.65
C PHE A 38 -10.55 -19.79 -1.07
N THR A 39 -11.25 -19.94 -2.18
CA THR A 39 -12.06 -18.87 -2.77
C THR A 39 -13.12 -19.38 -3.74
N ASP A 40 -14.19 -18.61 -3.92
CA ASP A 40 -15.17 -18.75 -5.00
C ASP A 40 -14.89 -17.82 -6.20
N ALA A 41 -13.85 -16.99 -6.10
CA ALA A 41 -13.50 -16.04 -7.13
C ALA A 41 -12.93 -16.71 -8.38
N GLU A 42 -13.28 -16.18 -9.55
CA GLU A 42 -12.60 -16.51 -10.79
C GLU A 42 -11.19 -15.91 -10.80
N ILE A 43 -10.20 -16.73 -11.11
CA ILE A 43 -8.80 -16.31 -11.20
C ILE A 43 -8.42 -16.12 -12.66
N SER A 44 -8.07 -14.89 -13.03
CA SER A 44 -7.66 -14.55 -14.40
C SER A 44 -6.14 -14.59 -14.58
N GLU A 45 -5.41 -14.52 -13.46
CA GLU A 45 -3.96 -14.44 -13.39
C GLU A 45 -3.29 -15.81 -13.52
N GLU A 46 -2.10 -15.83 -14.11
CA GLU A 46 -1.25 -17.03 -14.11
C GLU A 46 -0.73 -17.31 -12.69
N LEU A 47 -1.02 -18.50 -12.17
CA LEU A 47 -0.60 -18.92 -10.84
C LEU A 47 0.88 -19.35 -10.84
N PRO A 48 1.72 -18.81 -9.94
CA PRO A 48 3.08 -19.30 -9.80
C PRO A 48 3.10 -20.72 -9.20
N PRO A 49 4.14 -21.54 -9.45
CA PRO A 49 4.17 -22.94 -9.04
C PRO A 49 4.01 -23.20 -7.54
N ASN A 50 4.32 -22.21 -6.70
CA ASN A 50 4.21 -22.29 -5.25
C ASN A 50 2.86 -21.80 -4.70
N PHE A 51 1.92 -21.41 -5.58
CA PHE A 51 0.60 -20.90 -5.20
C PHE A 51 -0.51 -21.80 -5.73
N LYS A 52 -1.36 -22.28 -4.82
CA LYS A 52 -2.50 -23.14 -5.13
C LYS A 52 -3.80 -22.41 -4.85
N VAL A 53 -4.77 -22.58 -5.73
CA VAL A 53 -6.15 -22.14 -5.51
C VAL A 53 -7.02 -23.37 -5.31
N VAL A 54 -7.83 -23.35 -4.26
CA VAL A 54 -8.88 -24.33 -4.00
C VAL A 54 -10.21 -23.62 -4.22
N SER A 55 -10.87 -23.95 -5.33
CA SER A 55 -12.20 -23.42 -5.62
C SER A 55 -13.22 -24.05 -4.67
N ILE A 56 -13.89 -23.22 -3.88
CA ILE A 56 -14.88 -23.62 -2.88
C ILE A 56 -15.83 -22.46 -2.65
N THR A 57 -17.13 -22.73 -2.41
CA THR A 57 -18.07 -21.66 -2.04
C THR A 57 -17.96 -21.34 -0.55
N LEU A 58 -18.37 -20.14 -0.14
CA LEU A 58 -18.40 -19.78 1.29
C LEU A 58 -19.27 -20.75 2.10
N LYS A 59 -20.36 -21.24 1.51
CA LYS A 59 -21.27 -22.23 2.11
C LYS A 59 -20.57 -23.58 2.33
N ASP A 60 -19.84 -24.06 1.34
CA ASP A 60 -19.14 -25.35 1.42
C ASP A 60 -17.95 -25.26 2.38
N LEU A 61 -17.24 -24.12 2.40
CA LEU A 61 -16.21 -23.86 3.40
C LEU A 61 -16.80 -23.92 4.82
N ARG A 62 -17.96 -23.29 5.04
CA ARG A 62 -18.63 -23.34 6.35
C ARG A 62 -18.95 -24.78 6.77
N GLN A 63 -19.48 -25.60 5.85
CA GLN A 63 -19.73 -27.02 6.11
C GLN A 63 -18.46 -27.80 6.43
N LEU A 64 -17.37 -27.53 5.71
CA LEU A 64 -16.06 -28.11 5.98
C LEU A 64 -15.58 -27.74 7.39
N ILE A 65 -15.69 -26.47 7.77
CA ILE A 65 -15.32 -25.98 9.10
C ILE A 65 -16.14 -26.71 10.16
N ASP A 66 -17.47 -26.71 10.05
CA ASP A 66 -18.37 -27.36 11.01
C ASP A 66 -17.99 -28.82 11.26
N HIS A 67 -17.73 -29.55 10.17
CA HIS A 67 -17.31 -30.95 10.23
C HIS A 67 -15.91 -31.12 10.85
N LYS A 68 -14.95 -30.25 10.53
CA LYS A 68 -13.57 -30.37 11.02
C LYS A 68 -13.44 -30.09 12.51
N ILE A 69 -14.09 -29.03 13.00
CA ILE A 69 -13.91 -28.60 14.41
C ILE A 69 -15.06 -29.01 15.33
N GLN A 70 -16.13 -29.63 14.79
CA GLN A 70 -17.32 -30.07 15.52
C GLN A 70 -18.00 -28.93 16.29
N ILE A 71 -18.14 -27.78 15.62
CA ILE A 71 -18.81 -26.57 16.10
C ILE A 71 -19.77 -26.14 15.02
N LYS A 72 -21.01 -25.80 15.37
CA LYS A 72 -21.98 -25.29 14.40
C LYS A 72 -21.77 -23.80 14.20
N THR A 73 -21.13 -23.42 13.10
CA THR A 73 -20.87 -22.02 12.78
C THR A 73 -22.07 -21.37 12.10
N ASN A 74 -22.26 -20.06 12.31
CA ASN A 74 -23.38 -19.33 11.74
C ASN A 74 -22.95 -17.99 11.14
N PHE A 75 -22.18 -18.02 10.06
CA PHE A 75 -21.81 -16.81 9.32
C PHE A 75 -22.26 -16.86 7.86
N THR A 76 -22.56 -15.68 7.34
CA THR A 76 -22.89 -15.42 5.92
C THR A 76 -21.94 -14.40 5.28
N ASP A 77 -21.24 -13.60 6.10
CA ASP A 77 -20.20 -12.69 5.65
C ASP A 77 -18.83 -13.37 5.73
N ALA A 78 -18.07 -13.32 4.64
CA ALA A 78 -16.71 -13.85 4.58
C ALA A 78 -15.74 -13.09 5.50
N TYR A 79 -16.03 -11.84 5.87
CA TYR A 79 -15.18 -11.09 6.81
C TYR A 79 -15.07 -11.78 8.18
N LYS A 80 -16.09 -12.54 8.58
CA LYS A 80 -16.06 -13.35 9.80
C LYS A 80 -14.93 -14.39 9.81
N LEU A 81 -14.42 -14.81 8.65
CA LEU A 81 -13.29 -15.75 8.56
C LEU A 81 -11.99 -15.21 9.17
N CYS A 82 -11.87 -13.90 9.44
CA CYS A 82 -10.77 -13.37 10.25
C CYS A 82 -10.71 -14.06 11.62
N ASP A 83 -11.85 -14.25 12.31
CA ASP A 83 -11.89 -14.97 13.59
C ASP A 83 -11.54 -16.47 13.45
N PHE A 84 -11.58 -17.03 12.23
CA PHE A 84 -11.22 -18.43 11.98
C PHE A 84 -9.75 -18.61 11.63
N LYS A 85 -8.99 -17.55 11.33
CA LYS A 85 -7.56 -17.63 10.98
C LYS A 85 -6.71 -18.44 11.98
N PRO A 86 -6.89 -18.31 13.32
CA PRO A 86 -6.14 -19.10 14.29
C PRO A 86 -6.49 -20.59 14.28
N VAL A 87 -7.63 -20.94 13.67
CA VAL A 87 -8.21 -22.28 13.61
C VAL A 87 -7.77 -23.01 12.32
N TYR A 88 -7.19 -22.30 11.35
CA TYR A 88 -6.84 -22.86 10.03
C TYR A 88 -5.90 -24.07 10.09
N GLY A 89 -5.00 -24.15 11.08
CA GLY A 89 -4.17 -25.33 11.32
C GLY A 89 -4.97 -26.61 11.61
N ASP A 90 -6.14 -26.48 12.26
CA ASP A 90 -7.06 -27.59 12.59
C ASP A 90 -7.99 -27.86 11.40
N ILE A 91 -8.61 -26.81 10.84
CA ILE A 91 -9.56 -26.89 9.71
C ILE A 91 -8.91 -27.49 8.46
N PHE A 92 -7.73 -26.99 8.08
CA PHE A 92 -7.05 -27.35 6.83
C PHE A 92 -5.89 -28.32 7.05
N SER A 93 -5.90 -29.06 8.16
CA SER A 93 -4.89 -30.07 8.50
C SER A 93 -4.53 -31.01 7.34
N ASP A 94 -5.51 -31.43 6.53
CA ASP A 94 -5.29 -32.29 5.36
C ASP A 94 -4.38 -31.65 4.29
N TYR A 95 -4.42 -30.32 4.16
CA TYR A 95 -3.58 -29.54 3.24
C TYR A 95 -2.21 -29.21 3.83
N LEU A 96 -2.05 -29.34 5.14
CA LEU A 96 -0.83 -29.01 5.87
C LEU A 96 0.07 -30.23 6.14
N ASN A 97 -0.32 -31.41 5.65
CA ASN A 97 0.48 -32.62 5.75
C ASN A 97 1.87 -32.43 5.10
N GLY A 98 2.92 -32.71 5.87
CA GLY A 98 4.31 -32.60 5.41
C GLY A 98 4.92 -31.20 5.45
N TYR A 99 4.20 -30.20 5.97
CA TYR A 99 4.75 -28.88 6.29
C TYR A 99 5.24 -28.83 7.74
N ASP A 100 6.38 -28.17 7.98
CA ASP A 100 6.91 -27.98 9.34
C ASP A 100 6.23 -26.76 10.02
N PHE A 101 5.79 -25.78 9.23
CA PHE A 101 5.08 -24.57 9.68
C PHE A 101 3.91 -24.24 8.75
N TRP A 102 2.87 -23.63 9.32
CA TRP A 102 1.80 -23.00 8.58
C TRP A 102 1.62 -21.56 9.02
N GLY A 103 0.89 -20.76 8.25
CA GLY A 103 0.53 -19.41 8.66
C GLY A 103 -0.77 -18.97 8.01
N HIS A 104 -1.31 -17.85 8.48
CA HIS A 104 -2.44 -17.17 7.89
C HIS A 104 -2.06 -15.73 7.55
N GLY A 105 -2.89 -15.07 6.75
CA GLY A 105 -2.72 -13.67 6.44
C GLY A 105 -3.82 -13.11 5.55
N ASP A 106 -3.57 -11.91 5.05
CA ASP A 106 -4.47 -11.21 4.13
C ASP A 106 -3.93 -11.24 2.68
N ILE A 107 -4.82 -10.99 1.72
CA ILE A 107 -4.45 -10.89 0.29
C ILE A 107 -4.07 -9.47 -0.14
N ASP A 108 -4.11 -8.50 0.77
CA ASP A 108 -3.73 -7.10 0.53
C ASP A 108 -2.29 -6.81 0.95
N LEU A 109 -1.41 -7.78 0.71
CA LEU A 109 0.01 -7.72 1.05
C LEU A 109 0.88 -7.67 -0.21
N ILE A 110 2.02 -7.03 -0.08
CA ILE A 110 3.14 -7.18 -1.02
C ILE A 110 4.33 -7.70 -0.22
N PHE A 111 4.73 -8.94 -0.46
CA PHE A 111 5.87 -9.56 0.21
C PHE A 111 7.21 -9.05 -0.32
N GLY A 112 8.16 -8.90 0.60
CA GLY A 112 9.59 -8.98 0.35
C GLY A 112 10.08 -10.42 0.45
N ASP A 113 11.31 -10.60 0.94
CA ASP A 113 11.91 -11.92 1.11
C ASP A 113 11.53 -12.52 2.46
N ILE A 114 10.58 -13.47 2.47
CA ILE A 114 10.11 -14.14 3.69
C ILE A 114 11.25 -14.87 4.40
N ARG A 115 12.19 -15.47 3.65
CA ARG A 115 13.27 -16.29 4.24
C ARG A 115 14.36 -15.46 4.90
N SER A 116 14.46 -14.19 4.56
CA SER A 116 15.34 -13.24 5.27
C SER A 116 14.84 -12.95 6.70
N PHE A 117 13.54 -13.13 6.98
CA PHE A 117 12.95 -12.90 8.30
C PHE A 117 12.58 -14.20 9.03
N PHE A 118 12.06 -15.20 8.32
CA PHE A 118 11.78 -16.53 8.89
C PHE A 118 12.96 -17.46 8.65
N THR A 119 14.06 -17.12 9.32
CA THR A 119 15.32 -17.86 9.23
C THR A 119 15.20 -19.24 9.88
N PRO A 120 16.08 -20.21 9.54
CA PRO A 120 16.10 -21.50 10.21
C PRO A 120 16.25 -21.38 11.73
N GLN A 121 17.00 -20.37 12.23
CA GLN A 121 17.14 -20.12 13.65
C GLN A 121 15.80 -19.72 14.29
N ILE A 122 15.16 -18.68 13.76
CA ILE A 122 13.86 -18.20 14.27
C ILE A 122 12.81 -19.32 14.24
N LEU A 123 12.75 -20.08 13.16
CA LEU A 123 11.81 -21.21 13.03
C LEU A 123 12.14 -22.35 14.02
N ASN A 124 13.41 -22.70 14.23
CA ASN A 124 13.76 -23.76 15.18
C ASN A 124 13.46 -23.39 16.63
N GLU A 125 13.56 -22.10 16.97
CA GLU A 125 13.48 -21.62 18.34
C GLU A 125 12.06 -21.23 18.76
N ASN A 126 11.11 -21.11 17.84
CA ASN A 126 9.79 -20.55 18.14
C ASN A 126 8.64 -21.43 17.64
N ASP A 127 7.54 -21.41 18.39
CA ASP A 127 6.29 -22.09 18.07
C ASP A 127 5.28 -21.15 17.39
N VAL A 128 5.33 -19.85 17.69
CA VAL A 128 4.51 -18.80 17.07
C VAL A 128 5.39 -17.61 16.69
N ILE A 129 5.25 -17.07 15.48
CA ILE A 129 6.06 -15.97 14.97
C ILE A 129 5.14 -14.89 14.41
N CYS A 130 5.26 -13.68 14.96
CA CYS A 130 4.46 -12.50 14.61
C CYS A 130 5.36 -11.41 14.02
N VAL A 131 4.82 -10.62 13.10
CA VAL A 131 5.55 -9.55 12.39
C VAL A 131 5.31 -8.15 12.96
N ARG A 132 4.68 -8.08 14.14
CA ARG A 132 4.57 -6.91 15.02
C ARG A 132 5.00 -7.26 16.43
N ARG A 133 5.33 -6.22 17.22
CA ARG A 133 5.75 -6.37 18.62
C ARG A 133 4.58 -6.46 19.59
N GLU A 134 3.51 -5.75 19.26
CA GLU A 134 2.44 -5.42 20.20
C GLU A 134 1.41 -6.54 20.34
N TYR A 135 1.13 -7.27 19.25
CA TYR A 135 0.06 -8.27 19.20
C TYR A 135 0.26 -9.30 18.08
N VAL A 136 -0.49 -10.39 18.15
CA VAL A 136 -0.57 -11.41 17.09
C VAL A 136 -1.25 -10.82 15.88
N THR A 137 -0.61 -10.84 14.71
CA THR A 137 -1.10 -10.13 13.52
C THR A 137 -1.99 -10.98 12.64
N GLY A 138 -3.18 -10.47 12.32
CA GLY A 138 -4.17 -11.11 11.45
C GLY A 138 -3.73 -11.13 10.00
N PHE A 139 -2.89 -10.17 9.60
CA PHE A 139 -2.39 -10.08 8.23
C PHE A 139 -1.16 -10.97 7.96
N LEU A 140 -0.42 -11.42 8.98
CA LEU A 140 0.59 -12.46 8.86
C LEU A 140 0.97 -13.00 10.25
N THR A 141 0.66 -14.26 10.53
CA THR A 141 1.25 -14.99 11.68
C THR A 141 1.62 -16.40 11.25
N VAL A 142 2.76 -16.90 11.74
CA VAL A 142 3.27 -18.25 11.46
C VAL A 142 3.24 -19.09 12.73
N TYR A 143 2.80 -20.33 12.58
CA TYR A 143 2.64 -21.31 13.63
C TYR A 143 3.42 -22.58 13.26
N LYS A 144 4.08 -23.17 14.24
CA LYS A 144 4.66 -24.50 14.10
C LYS A 144 3.55 -25.52 13.89
N ASN A 145 3.70 -26.36 12.88
CA ASN A 145 2.67 -27.32 12.49
C ASN A 145 2.73 -28.56 13.37
N ASN A 146 2.03 -28.53 14.50
CA ASN A 146 1.82 -29.68 15.37
C ASN A 146 0.46 -29.56 16.08
N GLU A 147 -0.02 -30.67 16.62
CA GLU A 147 -1.36 -30.74 17.22
C GLU A 147 -1.58 -29.71 18.33
N THR A 148 -0.60 -29.52 19.22
CA THR A 148 -0.69 -28.56 20.34
C THR A 148 -0.87 -27.13 19.84
N ILE A 149 -0.03 -26.69 18.90
CA ILE A 149 -0.06 -25.31 18.40
C ILE A 149 -1.27 -25.09 17.48
N ASN A 150 -1.60 -26.06 16.64
CA ASN A 150 -2.75 -25.99 15.73
C ASN A 150 -4.09 -25.87 16.50
N ARG A 151 -4.13 -26.32 17.75
CA ARG A 151 -5.29 -26.23 18.64
C ARG A 151 -5.15 -25.20 19.76
N LEU A 152 -4.12 -24.36 19.73
CA LEU A 152 -3.87 -23.35 20.77
C LEU A 152 -5.07 -22.41 20.97
N TYR A 153 -5.84 -22.13 19.92
CA TYR A 153 -7.06 -21.33 19.99
C TYR A 153 -8.10 -21.88 21.00
N ARG A 154 -8.10 -23.19 21.27
CA ARG A 154 -9.03 -23.83 22.23
C ARG A 154 -8.77 -23.45 23.67
N GLU A 155 -7.61 -22.86 23.96
CA GLU A 155 -7.23 -22.38 25.29
C GLU A 155 -7.89 -21.05 25.66
N SER A 156 -8.54 -20.38 24.70
CA SER A 156 -9.38 -19.22 24.96
C SER A 156 -10.68 -19.64 25.63
N ARG A 157 -11.04 -19.02 26.75
CA ARG A 157 -12.36 -19.25 27.37
C ARG A 157 -13.53 -18.90 26.45
N ASP A 158 -13.29 -18.07 25.43
CA ASP A 158 -14.31 -17.49 24.56
C ASP A 158 -14.37 -18.15 23.17
N TYR A 159 -13.48 -19.10 22.82
CA TYR A 159 -13.37 -19.62 21.45
C TYR A 159 -14.69 -20.18 20.90
N ARG A 160 -15.46 -20.93 21.70
CA ARG A 160 -16.74 -21.51 21.22
C ARG A 160 -17.73 -20.41 20.87
N LYS A 161 -17.94 -19.48 21.80
CA LYS A 161 -18.82 -18.31 21.59
C LYS A 161 -18.43 -17.58 20.31
N ILE A 162 -17.14 -17.30 20.14
CA ILE A 162 -16.63 -16.57 18.98
C ILE A 162 -16.91 -17.33 17.68
N LEU A 163 -16.67 -18.64 17.62
CA LEU A 163 -16.81 -19.41 16.39
C LEU A 163 -18.28 -19.75 16.04
N GLU A 164 -19.16 -19.80 17.03
CA GLU A 164 -20.61 -20.04 16.84
C GLU A 164 -21.35 -18.76 16.42
N ASP A 165 -20.87 -17.60 16.85
CA ASP A 165 -21.49 -16.30 16.59
C ASP A 165 -21.18 -15.77 15.18
N ALA A 166 -22.14 -15.03 14.60
CA ALA A 166 -22.00 -14.35 13.32
C ALA A 166 -21.12 -13.08 13.43
N GLU A 167 -21.09 -12.44 14.60
CA GLU A 167 -20.37 -11.20 14.83
C GLU A 167 -18.85 -11.38 14.77
N HIS A 168 -18.13 -10.40 14.24
CA HIS A 168 -16.66 -10.42 14.18
C HIS A 168 -16.04 -9.85 15.46
N TYR A 169 -15.15 -10.62 16.10
CA TYR A 169 -14.57 -10.30 17.40
C TYR A 169 -13.09 -9.89 17.35
N CYS A 170 -12.43 -9.95 16.19
CA CYS A 170 -10.98 -9.71 16.09
C CYS A 170 -10.19 -10.72 16.96
N PHE A 171 -10.60 -11.99 16.90
CA PHE A 171 -10.02 -13.08 17.68
C PHE A 171 -8.62 -13.45 17.22
N ASP A 172 -8.34 -13.32 15.93
CA ASP A 172 -7.02 -13.54 15.34
C ASP A 172 -5.95 -12.57 15.84
N GLU A 173 -6.36 -11.45 16.42
CA GLU A 173 -5.47 -10.42 16.92
C GLU A 173 -5.68 -10.12 18.42
N CYS A 174 -6.28 -8.98 18.74
CA CYS A 174 -6.30 -8.41 20.09
C CYS A 174 -7.69 -7.99 20.58
N GLY A 175 -8.77 -8.54 20.02
CA GLY A 175 -10.12 -8.20 20.47
C GLY A 175 -10.45 -6.73 20.27
N SER A 176 -9.95 -6.12 19.18
CA SER A 176 -10.11 -4.70 18.82
C SER A 176 -9.42 -3.68 19.75
N THR A 177 -8.45 -4.09 20.58
CA THR A 177 -7.74 -3.20 21.53
C THR A 177 -6.42 -2.63 21.00
N PHE A 178 -6.27 -2.54 19.68
CA PHE A 178 -5.04 -2.13 18.99
C PHE A 178 -4.39 -0.88 19.57
N TYR A 179 -5.17 0.18 19.80
CA TYR A 179 -4.64 1.46 20.27
C TYR A 179 -4.05 1.37 21.68
N GLU A 180 -4.64 0.56 22.55
CA GLU A 180 -4.16 0.36 23.91
C GLU A 180 -2.79 -0.33 23.92
N LEU A 181 -2.65 -1.39 23.12
CA LEU A 181 -1.39 -2.11 22.95
C LEU A 181 -0.30 -1.25 22.30
N MET A 182 -0.67 -0.47 21.28
CA MET A 182 0.23 0.51 20.65
C MET A 182 0.63 1.66 21.59
N CYS A 183 -0.09 1.87 22.69
CA CYS A 183 0.30 2.79 23.76
C CYS A 183 1.11 2.11 24.87
N GLY A 184 1.48 0.84 24.69
CA GLY A 184 2.31 0.08 25.62
C GLY A 184 1.55 -0.63 26.74
N LYS A 185 0.21 -0.66 26.71
CA LYS A 185 -0.55 -1.45 27.69
C LYS A 185 -0.33 -2.95 27.46
N SER A 186 -0.34 -3.73 28.54
CA SER A 186 -0.35 -5.19 28.47
C SER A 186 -1.71 -5.67 27.95
N ILE A 187 -1.74 -6.74 27.14
CA ILE A 187 -2.99 -7.37 26.66
C ILE A 187 -3.93 -7.74 27.81
N PHE A 188 -3.37 -8.16 28.95
CA PHE A 188 -4.11 -8.54 30.16
C PHE A 188 -4.77 -7.38 30.91
N GLU A 189 -4.48 -6.14 30.50
CA GLU A 189 -4.98 -4.90 31.12
C GLU A 189 -5.83 -4.08 30.13
N THR A 190 -6.05 -4.60 28.92
CA THR A 190 -6.87 -3.93 27.90
C THR A 190 -8.36 -4.05 28.18
N SER A 191 -9.16 -3.25 27.49
CA SER A 191 -10.62 -3.30 27.53
C SER A 191 -11.24 -4.42 26.68
N ALA A 192 -10.46 -5.43 26.27
CA ALA A 192 -10.90 -6.48 25.35
C ALA A 192 -12.09 -7.26 25.94
N GLN A 193 -13.13 -7.45 25.13
CA GLN A 193 -14.34 -8.17 25.54
C GLN A 193 -14.20 -9.70 25.47
N ILE A 194 -13.14 -10.18 24.80
CA ILE A 194 -12.85 -11.59 24.58
C ILE A 194 -11.38 -11.90 24.92
N GLU A 195 -11.10 -13.14 25.32
CA GLU A 195 -9.75 -13.66 25.38
C GLU A 195 -9.26 -14.00 23.96
N SER A 196 -8.65 -13.03 23.28
CA SER A 196 -8.14 -13.16 21.90
C SER A 196 -6.85 -13.99 21.78
N MET A 197 -6.40 -14.28 20.55
CA MET A 197 -5.12 -14.98 20.33
C MET A 197 -3.91 -14.29 20.95
N THR A 198 -3.88 -12.96 20.98
CA THR A 198 -2.80 -12.24 21.69
C THR A 198 -2.79 -12.57 23.18
N HIS A 199 -3.96 -12.72 23.83
CA HIS A 199 -4.04 -13.16 25.21
C HIS A 199 -3.46 -14.56 25.37
N ILE A 200 -3.86 -15.49 24.50
CA ILE A 200 -3.45 -16.90 24.60
C ILE A 200 -1.95 -17.06 24.39
N VAL A 201 -1.41 -16.46 23.32
CA VAL A 201 0.02 -16.54 23.01
C VAL A 201 0.83 -15.94 24.15
N LYS A 202 0.48 -14.75 24.65
CA LYS A 202 1.20 -14.12 25.77
C LYS A 202 1.07 -14.89 27.08
N LYS A 203 -0.10 -15.46 27.36
CA LYS A 203 -0.35 -16.27 28.58
C LYS A 203 0.51 -17.53 28.58
N PHE A 204 0.58 -18.22 27.45
CA PHE A 204 1.36 -19.45 27.30
C PHE A 204 2.86 -19.19 27.22
N GLU A 205 3.28 -18.10 26.57
CA GLU A 205 4.65 -17.62 26.57
C GLU A 205 5.12 -17.30 27.99
N ASN A 206 4.36 -16.51 28.76
CA ASN A 206 4.68 -16.16 30.15
C ASN A 206 4.74 -17.39 31.08
N ALA A 207 3.97 -18.43 30.78
CA ALA A 207 3.99 -19.69 31.51
C ALA A 207 5.11 -20.66 31.06
N GLY A 208 5.94 -20.28 30.07
CA GLY A 208 7.00 -21.13 29.52
C GLY A 208 6.49 -22.34 28.74
N LYS A 209 5.22 -22.34 28.31
CA LYS A 209 4.58 -23.47 27.60
C LYS A 209 4.83 -23.45 26.09
N ILE A 210 5.05 -22.27 25.53
CA ILE A 210 5.41 -22.05 24.12
C ILE A 210 6.52 -21.01 24.04
N LYS A 211 7.24 -20.99 22.93
CA LYS A 211 8.13 -19.88 22.57
C LYS A 211 7.49 -19.04 21.47
N ALA A 212 7.42 -17.73 21.65
CA ALA A 212 6.87 -16.82 20.66
C ALA A 212 7.88 -15.74 20.26
N HIS A 213 7.94 -15.44 18.96
CA HIS A 213 8.78 -14.37 18.42
C HIS A 213 7.90 -13.20 17.99
N PHE A 214 8.14 -12.03 18.56
CA PHE A 214 7.43 -10.79 18.25
C PHE A 214 8.44 -9.74 17.77
N GLU A 215 8.48 -9.51 16.46
CA GLU A 215 9.38 -8.54 15.86
C GLU A 215 8.63 -7.69 14.86
N MET A 216 8.75 -6.37 14.97
CA MET A 216 8.22 -5.49 13.95
C MET A 216 9.13 -5.64 12.72
N CYS A 217 8.58 -6.11 11.61
CA CYS A 217 9.30 -6.23 10.33
C CYS A 217 8.41 -5.95 9.12
N CYS A 218 7.18 -5.48 9.34
CA CYS A 218 6.22 -5.07 8.32
C CYS A 218 6.04 -3.55 8.25
N VAL A 219 5.38 -3.08 7.20
CA VAL A 219 4.91 -1.69 7.05
C VAL A 219 3.42 -1.68 6.76
N GLU A 220 2.65 -0.82 7.45
CA GLU A 220 1.18 -0.73 7.30
C GLU A 220 0.69 0.68 6.99
N ASP A 221 1.57 1.69 7.07
CA ASP A 221 1.22 3.08 6.85
C ASP A 221 1.33 3.51 5.37
N LEU A 222 1.36 4.81 5.10
CA LEU A 222 1.64 5.40 3.79
C LEU A 222 3.07 5.99 3.76
N PRO A 223 4.13 5.16 3.83
CA PRO A 223 5.51 5.63 3.93
C PRO A 223 5.95 6.45 2.71
N GLY A 224 5.42 6.09 1.54
CA GLY A 224 5.69 6.70 0.25
C GLY A 224 7.13 6.69 -0.26
N LYS A 225 8.00 5.92 0.38
CA LYS A 225 9.42 5.75 0.02
C LYS A 225 9.79 4.28 0.07
N MET A 226 8.97 3.47 -0.57
CA MET A 226 9.20 2.04 -0.67
C MET A 226 9.71 1.65 -2.05
N GLU A 227 10.57 0.65 -2.06
CA GLU A 227 11.18 0.09 -3.26
C GLU A 227 11.01 -1.42 -3.20
N TRP A 228 10.44 -1.99 -4.25
CA TRP A 228 10.37 -3.42 -4.46
C TRP A 228 11.31 -3.78 -5.61
N ILE A 229 12.23 -4.72 -5.40
CA ILE A 229 13.22 -5.14 -6.39
C ILE A 229 13.52 -6.63 -6.25
N ASP A 230 13.24 -7.39 -7.31
CA ASP A 230 13.55 -8.82 -7.43
C ASP A 230 13.17 -9.64 -6.18
N GLY A 231 11.95 -9.46 -5.68
CA GLY A 231 11.44 -10.20 -4.53
C GLY A 231 11.78 -9.61 -3.17
N LYS A 232 12.58 -8.53 -3.12
CA LYS A 232 12.94 -7.84 -1.89
C LYS A 232 12.18 -6.53 -1.78
N LEU A 233 11.80 -6.18 -0.56
CA LEU A 233 11.03 -4.98 -0.27
C LEU A 233 11.77 -4.12 0.74
N PHE A 234 11.92 -2.85 0.40
CA PHE A 234 12.65 -1.89 1.19
C PHE A 234 11.80 -0.67 1.50
N PHE A 235 12.02 -0.12 2.69
CA PHE A 235 11.48 1.15 3.14
C PHE A 235 12.63 2.08 3.52
N THR A 236 12.60 3.32 3.02
CA THR A 236 13.58 4.35 3.39
C THR A 236 12.95 5.35 4.35
N LYS A 237 13.46 5.41 5.59
CA LYS A 237 13.09 6.46 6.55
C LYS A 237 13.74 7.77 6.14
N THR A 238 13.03 8.89 6.25
CA THR A 238 13.61 10.22 6.07
C THR A 238 13.37 11.04 7.32
N SER A 239 14.45 11.58 7.89
CA SER A 239 14.39 12.54 8.99
C SER A 239 13.64 13.81 8.55
N GLY A 240 12.66 14.27 9.33
CA GLY A 240 12.05 15.60 9.17
C GLY A 240 10.56 15.67 8.80
N LEU A 241 9.84 14.55 8.67
CA LEU A 241 8.38 14.58 8.72
C LEU A 241 7.94 14.03 10.07
N ASN A 242 7.12 14.79 10.79
CA ASN A 242 6.36 14.33 11.95
C ASN A 242 5.34 13.24 11.53
N SER A 243 5.81 12.09 11.04
CA SER A 243 5.01 10.87 11.07
C SER A 243 5.09 10.34 12.48
N THR A 244 4.16 10.77 13.30
CA THR A 244 3.88 10.25 14.62
C THR A 244 3.87 8.71 14.61
N LYS A 245 4.64 8.13 15.54
CA LYS A 245 4.64 6.71 15.94
C LYS A 245 5.13 5.67 14.92
N ILE A 246 6.41 5.70 14.60
CA ILE A 246 7.17 4.43 14.44
C ILE A 246 8.56 4.63 15.06
N ASP A 247 8.66 4.39 16.37
CA ASP A 247 9.90 4.52 17.13
C ASP A 247 10.65 3.18 17.18
N TRP A 248 11.69 3.10 16.37
CA TRP A 248 12.68 2.03 16.37
C TRP A 248 13.94 2.58 17.04
N ASN A 249 13.96 2.73 18.37
CA ASN A 249 15.07 3.40 19.04
C ASN A 249 16.42 2.68 18.83
N ASN A 250 17.36 3.31 18.12
CA ASN A 250 18.48 4.08 18.68
C ASN A 250 19.25 4.78 17.54
N GLY A 251 19.79 5.96 17.84
CA GLY A 251 20.16 7.00 16.86
C GLY A 251 21.08 6.61 15.69
N SER A 252 20.72 7.12 14.51
CA SER A 252 21.63 7.86 13.63
C SER A 252 20.80 8.60 12.57
N LEU A 253 21.11 9.89 12.35
CA LEU A 253 20.51 10.71 11.29
C LEU A 253 21.10 10.29 9.93
N HIS A 254 20.58 9.21 9.36
CA HIS A 254 20.83 8.84 7.95
C HIS A 254 19.55 8.33 7.29
N ASN A 255 19.44 8.52 5.97
CA ASN A 255 18.41 7.86 5.15
C ASN A 255 18.67 6.35 5.20
N GLU A 256 18.16 5.68 6.22
CA GLU A 256 18.35 4.25 6.41
C GLU A 256 17.32 3.50 5.56
N ARG A 257 17.82 2.83 4.53
CA ARG A 257 17.05 1.89 3.71
C ARG A 257 16.99 0.56 4.46
N LYS A 258 15.82 0.18 4.95
CA LYS A 258 15.59 -1.08 5.67
C LYS A 258 14.83 -2.07 4.81
N GLU A 259 15.25 -3.32 4.81
CA GLU A 259 14.46 -4.42 4.26
C GLU A 259 13.29 -4.71 5.20
N VAL A 260 12.12 -5.04 4.64
CA VAL A 260 10.90 -5.38 5.37
C VAL A 260 10.27 -6.64 4.76
N ILE A 261 9.62 -7.44 5.58
CA ILE A 261 9.04 -8.72 5.13
C ILE A 261 7.84 -8.50 4.21
N LEU A 262 7.08 -7.44 4.45
CA LEU A 262 5.88 -7.11 3.69
C LEU A 262 5.45 -5.64 3.83
N TYR A 263 4.65 -5.20 2.86
CA TYR A 263 3.80 -4.03 2.94
C TYR A 263 2.33 -4.44 3.00
N HIS A 264 1.63 -4.03 4.04
CA HIS A 264 0.19 -4.21 4.22
C HIS A 264 -0.55 -3.00 3.63
N LEU A 265 -1.37 -3.22 2.60
CA LEU A 265 -2.05 -2.17 1.85
C LEU A 265 -3.27 -1.59 2.58
N ILE A 266 -3.49 -1.91 3.86
CA ILE A 266 -4.69 -1.52 4.63
C ILE A 266 -5.03 -0.03 4.56
N LYS A 267 -4.03 0.86 4.65
CA LYS A 267 -4.24 2.31 4.48
C LYS A 267 -4.24 2.71 3.01
N PHE A 268 -3.39 2.11 2.18
CA PHE A 268 -3.27 2.45 0.77
C PHE A 268 -4.57 2.17 0.01
N LYS A 269 -5.18 1.00 0.21
CA LYS A 269 -6.42 0.58 -0.46
C LYS A 269 -7.63 1.43 -0.08
N LYS A 270 -7.55 2.18 1.02
CA LYS A 270 -8.59 3.11 1.50
C LYS A 270 -8.38 4.55 1.00
N LEU A 271 -7.32 4.82 0.25
CA LEU A 271 -7.10 6.14 -0.34
C LEU A 271 -8.22 6.46 -1.33
N LYS A 272 -8.85 7.64 -1.18
CA LYS A 272 -9.83 8.15 -2.16
C LYS A 272 -9.18 8.40 -3.52
N TYR A 273 -7.93 8.87 -3.52
CA TYR A 273 -7.18 9.18 -4.74
C TYR A 273 -5.81 8.51 -4.70
N PHE A 274 -5.61 7.57 -5.62
CA PHE A 274 -4.34 6.89 -5.82
C PHE A 274 -4.15 6.54 -7.31
N TYR A 275 -2.92 6.26 -7.71
CA TYR A 275 -2.57 5.88 -9.08
C TYR A 275 -1.85 4.54 -9.13
N ILE A 276 -2.47 3.57 -9.80
CA ILE A 276 -1.86 2.28 -10.12
C ILE A 276 -1.54 2.25 -11.62
N PRO A 277 -0.27 2.09 -12.01
CA PRO A 277 0.10 1.93 -13.41
C PRO A 277 -0.58 0.71 -14.03
N LYS A 278 -1.06 0.87 -15.26
CA LYS A 278 -1.54 -0.25 -16.10
C LYS A 278 -0.37 -0.96 -16.76
N TRP A 279 0.47 -1.61 -15.94
CA TRP A 279 1.53 -2.45 -16.47
C TRP A 279 0.96 -3.74 -17.06
N LYS A 280 1.41 -4.11 -18.28
CA LYS A 280 1.11 -5.42 -18.86
C LYS A 280 1.69 -6.54 -17.99
N GLU A 281 2.91 -6.35 -17.53
CA GLU A 281 3.61 -7.20 -16.57
C GLU A 281 4.19 -6.32 -15.46
N ILE A 282 4.03 -6.72 -14.21
CA ILE A 282 4.61 -5.98 -13.08
C ILE A 282 6.13 -6.04 -13.21
N PRO A 283 6.83 -4.89 -13.22
CA PRO A 283 8.27 -4.85 -13.45
C PRO A 283 9.01 -5.46 -12.25
N LYS A 284 10.18 -6.04 -12.53
CA LYS A 284 11.10 -6.57 -11.50
C LYS A 284 11.54 -5.54 -10.47
N LYS A 285 11.43 -4.25 -10.81
CA LYS A 285 11.71 -3.12 -9.93
C LYS A 285 10.61 -2.08 -10.03
N PHE A 286 10.03 -1.70 -8.90
CA PHE A 286 9.11 -0.58 -8.79
C PHE A 286 9.18 0.11 -7.44
N PHE A 287 8.54 1.27 -7.37
CA PHE A 287 8.45 2.10 -6.17
C PHE A 287 6.99 2.24 -5.76
N ILE A 288 6.76 2.16 -4.46
CA ILE A 288 5.46 2.43 -3.85
C ILE A 288 5.59 3.77 -3.12
N HIS A 289 4.96 4.76 -3.72
CA HIS A 289 4.82 6.10 -3.19
C HIS A 289 3.60 6.21 -2.28
N LYS A 290 3.39 7.38 -1.66
CA LYS A 290 2.33 7.59 -0.67
C LYS A 290 0.94 7.28 -1.24
N ARG A 291 0.79 7.48 -2.56
CA ARG A 291 -0.47 7.36 -3.29
C ARG A 291 -0.32 6.77 -4.68
N SER A 292 0.83 6.20 -5.01
CA SER A 292 1.02 5.65 -6.35
C SER A 292 2.07 4.56 -6.41
N PHE A 293 2.01 3.78 -7.48
CA PHE A 293 3.07 2.86 -7.88
C PHE A 293 3.76 3.46 -9.11
N SER A 294 5.07 3.25 -9.26
CA SER A 294 5.80 3.73 -10.44
C SER A 294 7.12 3.00 -10.67
N THR A 295 7.72 3.18 -11.84
CA THR A 295 9.12 2.79 -12.10
C THR A 295 10.12 3.89 -11.77
N PHE A 296 9.65 5.06 -11.31
CA PHE A 296 10.48 6.22 -11.01
C PHE A 296 10.82 6.28 -9.52
N HIS A 297 12.11 6.39 -9.23
CA HIS A 297 12.60 6.55 -7.87
C HIS A 297 11.97 7.79 -7.20
N TYR A 298 11.68 7.73 -5.90
CA TYR A 298 11.02 8.82 -5.15
C TYR A 298 11.84 10.13 -5.13
N SER A 299 13.16 10.06 -5.26
CA SER A 299 14.04 11.24 -5.41
C SER A 299 14.20 11.74 -6.84
N SER A 300 13.63 11.05 -7.83
CA SER A 300 13.64 11.55 -9.21
C SER A 300 12.69 12.73 -9.36
N VAL A 301 12.96 13.61 -10.32
CA VAL A 301 12.09 14.76 -10.62
C VAL A 301 10.67 14.31 -10.96
N ILE A 302 10.53 13.26 -11.77
CA ILE A 302 9.24 12.68 -12.17
C ILE A 302 8.52 12.05 -10.96
N GLY A 303 9.25 11.30 -10.12
CA GLY A 303 8.70 10.72 -8.89
C GLY A 303 8.15 11.78 -7.94
N ARG A 304 8.93 12.84 -7.65
CA ARG A 304 8.48 13.97 -6.83
C ARG A 304 7.25 14.67 -7.41
N LEU A 305 7.24 14.94 -8.71
CA LEU A 305 6.13 15.61 -9.38
C LEU A 305 4.84 14.79 -9.33
N SER A 306 4.93 13.48 -9.61
CA SER A 306 3.77 12.58 -9.57
C SER A 306 3.11 12.53 -8.19
N ASN A 307 3.92 12.51 -7.13
CA ASN A 307 3.42 12.53 -5.76
C ASN A 307 2.81 13.87 -5.38
N PHE A 308 3.46 14.98 -5.76
CA PHE A 308 2.92 16.32 -5.50
C PHE A 308 1.53 16.52 -6.12
N LEU A 309 1.35 16.12 -7.38
CA LEU A 309 0.07 16.24 -8.07
C LEU A 309 -1.04 15.39 -7.41
N LEU A 310 -0.71 14.18 -6.97
CA LEU A 310 -1.66 13.31 -6.27
C LEU A 310 -1.96 13.80 -4.85
N ASP A 311 -0.99 14.40 -4.17
CA ASP A 311 -1.19 15.04 -2.87
C ASP A 311 -2.15 16.21 -2.98
N LYS A 312 -1.94 17.11 -3.95
CA LYS A 312 -2.84 18.24 -4.21
C LYS A 312 -4.26 17.81 -4.61
N ARG A 313 -4.42 16.70 -5.35
CA ARG A 313 -5.75 16.18 -5.69
C ARG A 313 -6.59 15.77 -4.47
N SER A 314 -5.99 15.26 -3.38
CA SER A 314 -6.81 15.00 -2.18
C SER A 314 -7.19 16.26 -1.44
N ASP A 315 -6.26 17.21 -1.36
CA ASP A 315 -6.40 18.34 -0.45
C ASP A 315 -7.48 19.31 -0.94
N PHE A 316 -7.71 19.33 -2.25
CA PHE A 316 -8.67 20.23 -2.88
C PHE A 316 -9.96 19.55 -3.37
N GLY A 317 -10.06 18.21 -3.33
CA GLY A 317 -11.27 17.48 -3.78
C GLY A 317 -11.64 17.67 -5.26
N VAL A 318 -10.80 18.35 -6.04
CA VAL A 318 -11.05 18.66 -7.45
C VAL A 318 -10.70 17.45 -8.32
N GLU A 319 -11.70 16.91 -9.02
CA GLU A 319 -11.48 16.01 -10.15
C GLU A 319 -10.75 16.78 -11.25
N MET A 320 -9.43 16.64 -11.31
CA MET A 320 -8.70 16.99 -12.51
C MET A 320 -8.93 15.89 -13.56
N GLU A 321 -9.98 16.05 -14.36
CA GLU A 321 -10.14 15.31 -15.61
C GLU A 321 -8.90 15.53 -16.48
N PHE A 322 -8.14 14.45 -16.72
CA PHE A 322 -7.28 14.42 -17.89
C PHE A 322 -8.20 14.23 -19.09
N MET A 323 -8.65 15.33 -19.69
CA MET A 323 -9.36 15.26 -20.96
C MET A 323 -8.43 14.64 -22.01
N SER A 324 -8.66 13.36 -22.31
CA SER A 324 -7.97 12.61 -23.36
C SER A 324 -8.41 13.03 -24.77
N LYS A 325 -9.23 14.08 -24.91
CA LYS A 325 -9.53 14.72 -26.19
C LYS A 325 -9.44 16.24 -26.08
N TRP A 326 -8.48 16.72 -26.87
CA TRP A 326 -8.21 18.08 -27.28
C TRP A 326 -9.48 18.92 -27.51
N LEU A 327 -9.64 19.96 -26.71
CA LEU A 327 -10.23 21.19 -27.23
C LEU A 327 -9.06 22.14 -27.52
N PRO A 328 -8.78 22.49 -28.79
CA PRO A 328 -7.90 23.60 -29.05
C PRO A 328 -8.54 24.83 -28.41
N ALA A 329 -7.81 25.54 -27.55
CA ALA A 329 -8.19 26.90 -27.20
C ALA A 329 -8.21 27.70 -28.51
N VAL A 330 -9.40 27.89 -29.08
CA VAL A 330 -9.60 28.72 -30.25
C VAL A 330 -9.53 30.16 -29.77
N PHE A 331 -8.35 30.76 -29.83
CA PHE A 331 -8.24 32.20 -29.73
C PHE A 331 -8.81 32.80 -31.02
N ARG A 332 -10.02 33.36 -30.93
CA ARG A 332 -10.57 34.22 -31.98
C ARG A 332 -9.88 35.57 -31.87
N THR A 333 -8.76 35.75 -32.57
CA THR A 333 -8.44 37.08 -33.09
C THR A 333 -9.22 37.23 -34.40
N GLY A 334 -9.80 38.41 -34.62
CA GLY A 334 -10.75 38.66 -35.70
C GLY A 334 -10.33 38.02 -37.04
N ASN A 335 -11.20 37.18 -37.59
CA ASN A 335 -11.25 36.79 -39.00
C ASN A 335 -10.01 36.19 -39.68
N GLN A 336 -9.15 35.36 -39.05
CA GLN A 336 -8.32 34.39 -39.79
C GLN A 336 -8.09 33.07 -39.04
N LYS A 337 -8.36 31.93 -39.69
CA LYS A 337 -7.98 30.58 -39.23
C LYS A 337 -6.45 30.42 -39.24
N ARG A 338 -5.93 29.80 -38.16
CA ARG A 338 -4.60 29.17 -38.00
C ARG A 338 -3.41 30.07 -38.35
N LYS A 339 -2.84 30.74 -37.34
CA LYS A 339 -1.41 31.08 -37.35
C LYS A 339 -0.79 30.55 -36.07
N ASN A 340 0.29 29.78 -36.23
CA ASN A 340 1.21 29.54 -35.13
C ASN A 340 1.64 30.92 -34.61
N ALA A 341 1.53 31.15 -33.31
CA ALA A 341 1.88 32.42 -32.70
C ALA A 341 3.08 32.18 -31.80
N ILE A 342 4.17 32.91 -32.04
CA ILE A 342 5.37 32.88 -31.22
C ILE A 342 5.50 34.26 -30.61
N HIS A 343 5.49 34.29 -29.28
CA HIS A 343 5.63 35.51 -28.51
C HIS A 343 6.92 35.44 -27.71
N LYS A 344 7.75 36.48 -27.77
CA LYS A 344 9.01 36.58 -27.04
C LYS A 344 8.87 37.70 -26.01
N TYR A 345 9.09 37.37 -24.75
CA TYR A 345 8.97 38.29 -23.62
C TYR A 345 10.34 38.40 -22.94
N ARG A 346 10.77 39.63 -22.66
CA ARG A 346 11.96 39.89 -21.84
C ARG A 346 11.58 39.73 -20.38
N LEU A 347 12.44 39.13 -19.58
CA LEU A 347 12.24 39.02 -18.14
C LEU A 347 12.71 40.32 -17.48
N GLU A 348 11.88 40.89 -16.60
CA GLU A 348 12.26 42.05 -15.80
C GLU A 348 13.19 41.61 -14.65
N ASP A 349 14.11 42.49 -14.24
CA ASP A 349 15.07 42.29 -13.14
C ASP A 349 16.11 41.17 -13.31
N THR A 350 16.47 40.80 -14.55
CA THR A 350 17.59 39.88 -14.84
C THR A 350 18.81 40.61 -15.41
N GLU A 351 20.02 40.34 -14.92
CA GLU A 351 21.27 41.02 -15.34
C GLU A 351 21.68 40.75 -16.81
N ASP A 352 21.19 39.66 -17.41
CA ASP A 352 21.70 39.10 -18.69
C ASP A 352 20.74 39.18 -19.90
N ASP A 353 19.77 40.10 -19.91
CA ASP A 353 18.78 40.23 -21.00
C ASP A 353 18.04 38.91 -21.30
N GLU A 354 17.66 38.21 -20.24
CA GLU A 354 16.97 36.94 -20.35
C GLU A 354 15.56 37.11 -20.93
N PHE A 355 15.12 36.10 -21.66
CA PHE A 355 13.83 36.08 -22.31
C PHE A 355 13.17 34.71 -22.22
N ILE A 356 11.86 34.72 -22.35
CA ILE A 356 11.05 33.52 -22.59
C ILE A 356 10.30 33.66 -23.91
N THR A 357 10.40 32.63 -24.74
CA THR A 357 9.59 32.47 -25.93
C THR A 357 8.45 31.51 -25.63
N VAL A 358 7.22 31.91 -25.91
CA VAL A 358 6.03 31.05 -25.82
C VAL A 358 5.45 30.86 -27.21
N GLU A 359 5.33 29.60 -27.62
CA GLU A 359 4.78 29.20 -28.90
C GLU A 359 3.44 28.50 -28.73
N PHE A 360 2.45 29.00 -29.45
CA PHE A 360 1.14 28.39 -29.65
C PHE A 360 1.09 27.78 -31.04
N ASN A 361 0.93 26.46 -31.10
CA ASN A 361 0.75 25.76 -32.36
C ASN A 361 -0.33 24.67 -32.23
N ASN A 362 -0.58 23.98 -33.33
CA ASN A 362 -1.54 22.87 -33.38
C ASN A 362 -1.17 21.63 -32.51
N ARG A 363 0.05 21.57 -31.97
CA ARG A 363 0.55 20.52 -31.07
C ARG A 363 0.49 20.92 -29.58
N GLY A 364 0.16 22.17 -29.27
CA GLY A 364 -0.03 22.67 -27.90
C GLY A 364 0.74 23.96 -27.63
N VAL A 365 0.92 24.27 -26.34
CA VAL A 365 1.71 25.42 -25.87
C VAL A 365 3.11 24.94 -25.49
N PHE A 366 4.12 25.65 -25.96
CA PHE A 366 5.52 25.37 -25.65
C PHE A 366 6.20 26.63 -25.15
N CYS A 367 7.17 26.49 -24.26
CA CYS A 367 8.04 27.59 -23.89
C CYS A 367 9.51 27.23 -23.97
N GLU A 368 10.34 28.25 -24.16
CA GLU A 368 11.78 28.14 -24.28
C GLU A 368 12.41 29.40 -23.67
N MET A 369 13.31 29.22 -22.70
CA MET A 369 14.04 30.33 -22.06
C MET A 369 15.43 30.46 -22.66
N GLY A 370 15.95 31.68 -22.75
CA GLY A 370 17.30 31.95 -23.26
C GLY A 370 17.77 33.36 -22.91
N ASN A 371 18.99 33.69 -23.35
CA ASN A 371 19.61 35.00 -23.21
C ASN A 371 20.29 35.40 -24.54
N ALA A 372 21.05 36.50 -24.55
CA ALA A 372 21.71 36.99 -25.75
C ALA A 372 22.70 35.99 -26.38
N GLN A 373 23.22 35.02 -25.61
CA GLN A 373 24.28 34.09 -26.05
C GLN A 373 23.81 32.63 -26.23
N SER A 374 22.69 32.24 -25.63
CA SER A 374 22.23 30.85 -25.63
C SER A 374 20.71 30.71 -25.51
N VAL A 375 20.15 29.66 -26.11
CA VAL A 375 18.73 29.31 -26.02
C VAL A 375 18.61 27.91 -25.42
N GLY A 376 17.76 27.78 -24.41
CA GLY A 376 17.49 26.53 -23.71
C GLY A 376 16.64 25.57 -24.53
N ARG A 377 16.26 24.42 -23.94
CA ARG A 377 15.45 23.41 -24.63
C ARG A 377 13.96 23.74 -24.57
N LYS A 378 13.32 23.87 -25.72
CA LYS A 378 11.86 23.90 -25.85
C LYS A 378 11.14 22.85 -24.99
N SER A 379 10.26 23.34 -24.13
CA SER A 379 9.48 22.60 -23.14
C SER A 379 8.00 22.67 -23.48
N ARG A 380 7.26 21.59 -23.23
CA ARG A 380 5.80 21.60 -23.34
C ARG A 380 5.19 22.21 -22.08
N CYS A 381 4.27 23.14 -22.26
CA CYS A 381 3.50 23.76 -21.20
C CYS A 381 2.14 23.06 -21.03
N TYR A 382 1.67 22.98 -19.78
CA TYR A 382 0.39 22.36 -19.42
C TYR A 382 -0.57 23.42 -18.94
N CYS A 383 -1.78 23.42 -19.49
CA CYS A 383 -2.85 24.35 -19.11
C CYS A 383 -3.33 24.05 -17.69
N ILE A 384 -3.37 25.07 -16.84
CA ILE A 384 -3.94 25.03 -15.49
C ILE A 384 -5.32 25.71 -15.49
N SER A 385 -5.46 26.79 -16.27
CA SER A 385 -6.71 27.53 -16.45
C SER A 385 -6.70 28.23 -17.82
N ALA A 386 -7.80 28.90 -18.19
CA ALA A 386 -7.91 29.63 -19.46
C ALA A 386 -6.75 30.61 -19.73
N SER A 387 -6.09 31.12 -18.68
CA SER A 387 -4.99 32.07 -18.77
C SER A 387 -3.68 31.59 -18.13
N LYS A 388 -3.63 30.39 -17.53
CA LYS A 388 -2.45 29.90 -16.79
C LYS A 388 -1.90 28.62 -17.37
N TYR A 389 -0.58 28.58 -17.50
CA TYR A 389 0.18 27.44 -17.99
C TYR A 389 1.38 27.17 -17.10
N ILE A 390 1.82 25.91 -17.03
CA ILE A 390 3.03 25.53 -16.29
C ILE A 390 4.03 24.82 -17.19
N SER A 391 5.30 25.21 -17.08
CA SER A 391 6.40 24.53 -17.74
C SER A 391 7.18 23.69 -16.74
N LEU A 392 7.19 22.38 -16.95
CA LEU A 392 7.83 21.44 -16.02
C LEU A 392 9.36 21.44 -16.12
N ILE A 393 9.92 21.76 -17.29
CA ILE A 393 11.37 21.84 -17.51
C ILE A 393 11.94 23.09 -16.82
N TYR A 394 11.26 24.22 -16.99
CA TYR A 394 11.72 25.52 -16.48
C TYR A 394 11.18 25.84 -15.08
N ARG A 395 10.23 25.05 -14.55
CA ARG A 395 9.63 25.22 -13.22
C ARG A 395 8.95 26.58 -13.01
N ILE A 396 8.32 27.11 -14.04
CA ILE A 396 7.65 28.40 -14.03
C ILE A 396 6.15 28.24 -14.25
N GLU A 397 5.36 29.06 -13.55
CA GLU A 397 4.00 29.38 -13.93
C GLU A 397 4.02 30.56 -14.91
N ILE A 398 3.25 30.45 -15.97
CA ILE A 398 3.06 31.45 -17.03
C ILE A 398 1.60 31.87 -16.98
N GLU A 399 1.34 33.10 -16.56
CA GLU A 399 0.01 33.69 -16.48
C GLU A 399 -0.15 34.80 -17.52
N PHE A 400 -1.12 34.65 -18.43
CA PHE A 400 -1.47 35.65 -19.43
C PHE A 400 -2.51 36.60 -18.85
N GLN A 401 -2.16 37.87 -18.67
CA GLN A 401 -3.14 38.89 -18.28
C GLN A 401 -3.90 39.41 -19.50
N ASP A 402 -3.21 39.56 -20.63
CA ASP A 402 -3.75 39.86 -21.94
C ASP A 402 -2.81 39.33 -23.05
N VAL A 403 -3.05 39.70 -24.31
CA VAL A 403 -2.22 39.25 -25.46
C VAL A 403 -0.79 39.79 -25.46
N HIS A 404 -0.52 40.85 -24.70
CA HIS A 404 0.74 41.59 -24.68
C HIS A 404 1.51 41.41 -23.37
N THR A 405 0.84 40.99 -22.30
CA THR A 405 1.41 40.94 -20.94
C THR A 405 1.39 39.52 -20.37
N VAL A 406 2.57 39.03 -20.00
CA VAL A 406 2.77 37.71 -19.39
C VAL A 406 3.56 37.85 -18.10
N ILE A 407 3.06 37.21 -17.05
CA ILE A 407 3.75 37.15 -15.77
C ILE A 407 4.32 35.74 -15.58
N CYS A 408 5.64 35.65 -15.43
CA CYS A 408 6.33 34.43 -15.08
C CYS A 408 6.72 34.47 -13.61
N ARG A 409 6.35 33.46 -12.82
CA ARG A 409 6.72 33.36 -11.41
C ARG A 409 7.28 31.97 -11.11
N GLU A 410 8.24 31.92 -10.20
CA GLU A 410 8.47 30.68 -9.46
C GLU A 410 7.21 30.36 -8.64
N PRO A 411 6.78 29.09 -8.55
CA PRO A 411 5.61 28.72 -7.76
C PRO A 411 5.80 29.15 -6.31
N SER A 412 5.06 30.16 -5.84
CA SER A 412 5.26 30.72 -4.52
C SER A 412 4.81 29.74 -3.42
N GLN A 413 5.58 29.65 -2.33
CA GLN A 413 5.20 28.90 -1.12
C GLN A 413 4.16 29.64 -0.26
N THR A 414 3.68 30.81 -0.66
CA THR A 414 2.81 31.66 0.15
C THR A 414 1.80 32.42 -0.71
N SER A 415 0.52 32.06 -0.61
CA SER A 415 -0.60 33.01 -0.70
C SER A 415 -1.91 32.41 -0.16
N PRO A 416 -2.79 33.23 0.45
CA PRO A 416 -3.69 32.82 1.54
C PRO A 416 -5.18 32.82 1.16
N SER A 417 -5.97 32.16 2.01
CA SER A 417 -7.45 32.15 2.09
C SER A 417 -8.22 31.72 0.83
N TRP A 418 -8.64 30.45 0.80
CA TRP A 418 -9.69 29.98 -0.09
C TRP A 418 -11.06 30.42 0.45
N PRO A 419 -11.99 30.93 -0.37
CA PRO A 419 -13.36 31.18 0.05
C PRO A 419 -14.05 29.86 0.42
N GLN A 420 -14.81 29.87 1.52
CA GLN A 420 -15.83 28.86 1.80
C GLN A 420 -16.85 28.86 0.66
N ILE A 421 -17.11 27.70 0.07
CA ILE A 421 -18.24 27.50 -0.84
C ILE A 421 -19.07 26.33 -0.31
N PHE A 422 -20.33 26.65 -0.02
CA PHE A 422 -21.35 25.77 0.53
C PHE A 422 -21.78 24.71 -0.51
N LEU A 423 -22.12 23.53 0.01
CA LEU A 423 -22.82 22.47 -0.70
C LEU A 423 -24.14 22.99 -1.30
N PHE A 424 -24.40 22.63 -2.55
CA PHE A 424 -25.76 22.46 -3.04
C PHE A 424 -25.89 21.04 -3.60
N GLU A 425 -26.76 20.26 -2.95
CA GLU A 425 -27.32 19.01 -3.46
C GLU A 425 -28.19 19.31 -4.69
N HIS A 426 -28.05 18.50 -5.74
CA HIS A 426 -29.08 17.58 -6.22
C HIS A 426 -28.51 16.61 -7.26
#